data_AF-A0A2D9HPJ7-F1
#
_entry.id   AF-A0A2D9HPJ7-F1
#
_cell.length_a   1.000
_cell.length_b   1.000
_cell.length_c   1.000
_cell.angle_alpha   90.00
_cell.angle_beta   90.00
_cell.angle_gamma   90.00
#
_symmetry.space_group_name_H-M   'P 1'
#
loop_
_entity.id
_entity.type
_entity.pdbx_description
1 polymer ?
#
loop_
_entity_poly.entity_id
_entity_poly.type
_entity_poly.pdbx_seq_one_letter_code
_entity_poly.pdbx_strand_id
1 'polypeptide(L)'
;MDIKYAKIGSNKSNGRIWLEGNNLIKAGFIEGAPYRRVDNIEGRQISLFLTADNPAATDRKVTVSKRGGKSRPIIDLCDRTITEIFGEARRVRVTFSSGQIVIEAHHEDRNKETREAAFKKRYKAGQLREASLFTGGGISTEAIHIALDEAGLVDGACKWVAEIEPKYIESAQANCFAVDDTTAILTGPVEEIEPEFYSTVDVLSFSMPCAGFSKAGSVKHKQTSEEHSGSTLFATVSAIKASNPAVIISENVVESQSSPMYQLLRGELERLGYTIFESILGPEHTGSVEHRRRYWFVAISSGLAPSSLDVPSVELNSTPLAHFLESVDDSQFSENQYLKDKSVRDSQAGKGFAKRQLLTGDETKVGTIGRHYAKRRSTEPFIVRDDGKERLLTPTEHARVKSIPERLIAGNGMTIAHQILGQSVDFLQPYNLTRALLGAL
;
A
#
# COMPACT_ATOMS: atom_id res chain seq x y z
N MET A 1 -3.75 35.93 -8.91
CA MET A 1 -2.97 34.76 -9.36
C MET A 1 -3.98 33.67 -9.67
N ASP A 2 -3.97 33.15 -10.90
CA ASP A 2 -4.83 32.03 -11.30
C ASP A 2 -3.95 30.82 -11.65
N ILE A 3 -4.42 29.59 -11.41
CA ILE A 3 -3.68 28.35 -11.74
C ILE A 3 -4.53 27.47 -12.66
N LYS A 4 -3.91 26.90 -13.70
CA LYS A 4 -4.52 25.92 -14.62
C LYS A 4 -3.64 24.69 -14.72
N TYR A 5 -4.25 23.52 -14.76
CA TYR A 5 -3.57 22.28 -15.16
C TYR A 5 -3.89 21.98 -16.63
N ALA A 6 -2.86 21.68 -17.41
CA ALA A 6 -2.99 21.41 -18.84
C ALA A 6 -2.18 20.18 -19.24
N LYS A 7 -2.57 19.55 -20.36
CA LYS A 7 -1.81 18.45 -20.96
C LYS A 7 -0.70 19.00 -21.86
N ILE A 8 0.43 18.31 -21.91
CA ILE A 8 1.42 18.46 -22.97
C ILE A 8 0.95 17.56 -24.12
N GLY A 9 0.45 18.19 -25.19
CA GLY A 9 0.07 17.52 -26.43
C GLY A 9 1.27 17.29 -27.34
N SER A 10 1.01 16.72 -28.51
CA SER A 10 2.01 16.57 -29.59
C SER A 10 1.46 17.08 -30.92
N ASN A 11 2.35 17.63 -31.75
CA ASN A 11 2.05 18.03 -33.12
C ASN A 11 3.30 17.87 -33.98
N LYS A 12 3.25 17.02 -35.02
CA LYS A 12 4.37 16.75 -35.94
C LYS A 12 5.71 16.54 -35.22
N SER A 13 5.69 15.69 -34.18
CA SER A 13 6.83 15.34 -33.31
C SER A 13 7.33 16.44 -32.36
N ASN A 14 6.70 17.61 -32.33
CA ASN A 14 6.95 18.64 -31.32
C ASN A 14 6.00 18.49 -30.13
N GLY A 15 6.48 18.79 -28.92
CA GLY A 15 5.62 19.01 -27.77
C GLY A 15 4.73 20.25 -27.99
N ARG A 16 3.52 20.25 -27.41
CA ARG A 16 2.57 21.35 -27.57
C ARG A 16 1.86 21.71 -26.27
N ILE A 17 1.85 23.00 -25.92
CA ILE A 17 1.11 23.55 -24.78
C ILE A 17 0.18 24.64 -25.29
N TRP A 18 -1.12 24.43 -25.10
CA TRP A 18 -2.17 25.34 -25.57
C TRP A 18 -2.83 26.07 -24.41
N LEU A 19 -2.70 27.40 -24.40
CA LEU A 19 -3.30 28.29 -23.42
C LEU A 19 -4.32 29.21 -24.10
N GLU A 20 -5.47 29.39 -23.48
CA GLU A 20 -6.52 30.27 -24.03
C GLU A 20 -7.47 30.79 -22.94
N GLY A 21 -8.19 31.87 -23.25
CA GLY A 21 -9.34 32.33 -22.49
C GLY A 21 -9.01 33.34 -21.39
N ASN A 22 -9.88 33.41 -20.38
CA ASN A 22 -9.92 34.52 -19.41
C ASN A 22 -8.68 34.62 -18.52
N ASN A 23 -7.99 33.51 -18.25
CA ASN A 23 -6.74 33.52 -17.48
C ASN A 23 -5.65 34.36 -18.17
N LEU A 24 -5.58 34.31 -19.51
CA LEU A 24 -4.65 35.15 -20.28
C LEU A 24 -5.04 36.63 -20.19
N ILE A 25 -6.33 36.95 -20.35
CA ILE A 25 -6.83 38.33 -20.27
C ILE A 25 -6.50 38.95 -18.92
N LYS A 26 -6.79 38.25 -17.82
CA LYS A 26 -6.49 38.73 -16.46
C LYS A 26 -5.00 38.93 -16.20
N ALA A 27 -4.15 38.13 -16.86
CA ALA A 27 -2.69 38.27 -16.79
C ALA A 27 -2.14 39.37 -17.72
N GLY A 28 -2.99 40.04 -18.52
CA GLY A 28 -2.61 41.07 -19.48
C GLY A 28 -2.21 40.53 -20.87
N PHE A 29 -2.27 39.22 -21.08
CA PHE A 29 -2.01 38.56 -22.37
C PHE A 29 -3.26 38.62 -23.26
N ILE A 30 -3.59 39.83 -23.71
CA ILE A 30 -4.71 40.13 -24.63
C ILE A 30 -4.28 40.01 -26.10
N GLU A 31 -5.24 40.03 -27.02
CA GLU A 31 -4.96 39.96 -28.47
C GLU A 31 -3.90 40.98 -28.91
N GLY A 32 -2.86 40.50 -29.61
CA GLY A 32 -1.78 41.32 -30.12
C GLY A 32 -0.70 41.70 -29.10
N ALA A 33 -0.91 41.47 -27.81
CA ALA A 33 0.07 41.76 -26.77
C ALA A 33 1.39 41.01 -27.04
N PRO A 34 2.54 41.70 -27.09
CA PRO A 34 3.82 41.05 -27.30
C PRO A 34 4.30 40.41 -25.99
N TYR A 35 4.94 39.26 -26.11
CA TYR A 35 5.52 38.55 -24.99
C TYR A 35 6.82 37.84 -25.36
N ARG A 36 7.70 37.71 -24.36
CA ARG A 36 8.94 36.96 -24.45
C ARG A 36 8.80 35.62 -23.76
N ARG A 37 9.31 34.56 -24.40
CA ARG A 37 9.48 33.25 -23.80
C ARG A 37 10.90 33.10 -23.27
N VAL A 38 11.05 32.61 -22.04
CA VAL A 38 12.31 32.26 -21.40
C VAL A 38 12.23 30.80 -20.97
N ASP A 39 13.17 30.00 -21.46
CA ASP A 39 13.24 28.57 -21.17
C ASP A 39 14.30 28.31 -20.12
N ASN A 40 13.92 27.61 -19.06
CA ASN A 40 14.83 27.09 -18.05
C ASN A 40 14.79 25.56 -18.12
N ILE A 41 15.72 24.98 -18.87
CA ILE A 41 15.79 23.53 -19.11
C ILE A 41 16.10 22.80 -17.79
N GLU A 42 17.10 23.25 -17.04
CA GLU A 42 17.49 22.63 -15.76
C GLU A 42 16.38 22.73 -14.71
N GLY A 43 15.73 23.91 -14.61
CA GLY A 43 14.59 24.15 -13.73
C GLY A 43 13.26 23.60 -14.25
N ARG A 44 13.26 22.95 -15.43
CA ARG A 44 12.07 22.36 -16.07
C ARG A 44 10.88 23.32 -16.12
N GLN A 45 11.14 24.54 -16.58
CA GLN A 45 10.19 25.65 -16.53
C GLN A 45 10.23 26.47 -17.81
N ILE A 46 9.06 26.93 -18.25
CA ILE A 46 8.92 27.98 -19.26
C ILE A 46 8.26 29.19 -18.61
N SER A 47 8.87 30.36 -18.76
CA SER A 47 8.29 31.64 -18.32
C SER A 47 7.96 32.50 -19.53
N LEU A 48 6.76 33.09 -19.53
CA LEU A 48 6.31 34.07 -20.52
C LEU A 48 6.16 35.42 -19.83
N PHE A 49 6.76 36.47 -20.39
CA PHE A 49 6.70 37.84 -19.86
C PHE A 49 6.10 38.77 -20.89
N LEU A 50 5.11 39.58 -20.50
CA LEU A 50 4.69 40.70 -21.37
C LEU A 50 5.86 41.65 -21.57
N THR A 51 6.00 42.13 -22.79
CA THR A 51 7.03 43.10 -23.17
C THR A 51 6.39 44.46 -23.45
N ALA A 52 7.09 45.54 -23.12
CA ALA A 52 6.61 46.91 -23.34
C ALA A 52 6.59 47.32 -24.84
N ASP A 53 6.17 48.56 -25.10
CA ASP A 53 5.77 49.11 -26.42
C ASP A 53 6.79 49.00 -27.58
N ASN A 54 8.05 48.60 -27.30
CA ASN A 54 9.06 48.26 -28.31
C ASN A 54 9.45 46.77 -28.21
N PRO A 55 8.64 45.85 -28.76
CA PRO A 55 8.97 44.43 -28.76
C PRO A 55 10.20 44.13 -29.62
N ALA A 56 11.04 43.22 -29.14
CA ALA A 56 12.13 42.70 -29.96
C ALA A 56 11.59 41.86 -31.11
N ALA A 57 12.35 41.72 -32.21
CA ALA A 57 11.96 40.89 -33.34
C ALA A 57 11.72 39.40 -32.98
N THR A 58 12.32 38.94 -31.87
CA THR A 58 12.17 37.59 -31.32
C THR A 58 10.96 37.44 -30.40
N ASP A 59 10.31 38.53 -29.99
CA ASP A 59 9.14 38.48 -29.12
C ASP A 59 7.93 37.96 -29.92
N ARG A 60 7.16 37.08 -29.27
CA ARG A 60 5.96 36.45 -29.84
C ARG A 60 4.75 37.36 -29.57
N LYS A 61 3.65 37.16 -30.29
CA LYS A 61 2.39 37.88 -30.04
C LYS A 61 1.27 36.92 -29.64
N VAL A 62 0.42 37.37 -28.72
CA VAL A 62 -0.80 36.64 -28.38
C VAL A 62 -1.73 36.66 -29.59
N THR A 63 -2.18 35.48 -30.00
CA THR A 63 -3.10 35.31 -31.13
C THR A 63 -4.55 35.24 -30.63
N VAL A 64 -5.52 35.24 -31.55
CA VAL A 64 -6.95 35.18 -31.21
C VAL A 64 -7.65 34.07 -31.96
N SER A 65 -8.63 33.44 -31.33
CA SER A 65 -9.68 32.68 -32.02
C SER A 65 -11.03 33.32 -31.78
N LYS A 66 -11.92 33.22 -32.78
CA LYS A 66 -13.33 33.59 -32.64
C LYS A 66 -14.15 32.32 -32.40
N ARG A 67 -14.71 32.16 -31.20
CA ARG A 67 -15.69 31.11 -30.87
C ARG A 67 -17.00 31.76 -30.45
N GLY A 68 -18.08 31.48 -31.18
CA GLY A 68 -19.40 32.06 -30.91
C GLY A 68 -19.42 33.60 -30.96
N GLY A 69 -18.64 34.20 -31.86
CA GLY A 69 -18.55 35.66 -32.02
C GLY A 69 -17.70 36.40 -30.99
N LYS A 70 -17.18 35.73 -29.94
CA LYS A 70 -16.31 36.33 -28.93
C LYS A 70 -14.84 36.05 -29.25
N SER A 71 -14.01 37.10 -29.24
CA SER A 71 -12.55 37.00 -29.31
C SER A 71 -12.01 36.31 -28.06
N ARG A 72 -11.11 35.34 -28.26
CA ARG A 72 -10.50 34.56 -27.19
C ARG A 72 -8.98 34.51 -27.43
N PRO A 73 -8.17 35.12 -26.55
CA PRO A 73 -6.72 35.12 -26.72
C PRO A 73 -6.16 33.69 -26.59
N ILE A 74 -5.10 33.43 -27.34
CA ILE A 74 -4.42 32.15 -27.46
C ILE A 74 -2.90 32.35 -27.42
N ILE A 75 -2.26 31.48 -26.65
CA ILE A 75 -0.83 31.19 -26.76
C ILE A 75 -0.68 29.71 -27.10
N ASP A 76 -0.11 29.43 -28.28
CA ASP A 76 0.23 28.09 -28.74
C ASP A 76 1.75 27.92 -28.74
N LEU A 77 2.27 27.21 -27.74
CA LEU A 77 3.68 26.84 -27.70
C LEU A 77 3.80 25.47 -28.35
N CYS A 78 4.55 25.35 -29.44
CA CYS A 78 4.65 24.12 -30.22
C CYS A 78 6.03 23.96 -30.86
N ASP A 79 6.99 23.44 -30.11
CA ASP A 79 8.37 23.26 -30.55
C ASP A 79 9.06 22.10 -29.80
N ARG A 80 10.25 21.70 -30.28
CA ARG A 80 11.02 20.58 -29.70
C ARG A 80 11.51 20.87 -28.28
N THR A 81 11.74 22.13 -27.95
CA THR A 81 12.25 22.52 -26.63
C THR A 81 11.26 22.22 -25.52
N ILE A 82 9.95 22.13 -25.79
CA ILE A 82 8.96 21.64 -24.81
C ILE A 82 9.30 20.22 -24.34
N THR A 83 9.65 19.34 -25.27
CA THR A 83 10.04 17.95 -24.94
C THR A 83 11.38 17.91 -24.23
N GLU A 84 12.32 18.79 -24.59
CA GLU A 84 13.61 18.91 -23.90
C GLU A 84 13.44 19.39 -22.45
N ILE A 85 12.55 20.36 -22.20
CA ILE A 85 12.32 20.95 -20.87
C ILE A 85 11.52 20.02 -19.96
N PHE A 86 10.48 19.36 -20.48
CA PHE A 86 9.55 18.58 -19.67
C PHE A 86 9.70 17.06 -19.80
N GLY A 87 10.65 16.57 -20.61
CA GLY A 87 10.96 15.15 -20.72
C GLY A 87 9.73 14.28 -20.98
N GLU A 88 9.52 13.29 -20.10
CA GLU A 88 8.38 12.35 -20.19
C GLU A 88 7.08 12.88 -19.57
N ALA A 89 7.12 14.05 -18.90
CA ALA A 89 5.95 14.62 -18.28
C ALA A 89 4.83 14.84 -19.31
N ARG A 90 3.59 14.57 -18.90
CA ARG A 90 2.42 14.64 -19.78
C ARG A 90 1.51 15.79 -19.42
N ARG A 91 1.75 16.43 -18.28
CA ARG A 91 0.94 17.51 -17.73
C ARG A 91 1.83 18.65 -17.23
N VAL A 92 1.29 19.85 -17.26
CA VAL A 92 1.90 21.06 -16.69
C VAL A 92 0.95 21.77 -15.75
N ARG A 93 1.52 22.45 -14.75
CA ARG A 93 0.86 23.50 -13.98
C ARG A 93 1.22 24.83 -14.62
N VAL A 94 0.22 25.65 -14.89
CA VAL A 94 0.37 26.98 -15.48
C VAL A 94 -0.15 28.02 -14.48
N THR A 95 0.75 28.89 -14.02
CA THR A 95 0.45 29.97 -13.08
C THR A 95 0.38 31.28 -13.86
N PHE A 96 -0.74 32.00 -13.72
CA PHE A 96 -1.00 33.28 -14.37
C PHE A 96 -0.94 34.40 -13.32
N SER A 97 -0.01 35.33 -13.54
CA SER A 97 0.18 36.55 -12.75
C SER A 97 0.17 37.76 -13.69
N SER A 98 -0.05 38.96 -13.15
CA SER A 98 -0.03 40.18 -13.98
C SER A 98 1.31 40.30 -14.71
N GLY A 99 1.28 40.30 -16.04
CA GLY A 99 2.47 40.39 -16.89
C GLY A 99 3.34 39.14 -16.99
N GLN A 100 3.00 38.04 -16.31
CA GLN A 100 3.82 36.84 -16.28
C GLN A 100 2.99 35.55 -16.29
N ILE A 101 3.40 34.57 -17.09
CA ILE A 101 2.90 33.19 -17.04
C ILE A 101 4.08 32.26 -16.77
N VAL A 102 3.93 31.38 -15.78
CA VAL A 102 4.93 30.36 -15.45
C VAL A 102 4.34 28.99 -15.72
N ILE A 103 5.04 28.16 -16.49
CA ILE A 103 4.64 26.81 -16.86
C ILE A 103 5.68 25.83 -16.31
N GLU A 104 5.24 24.89 -15.49
CA GLU A 104 6.08 23.91 -14.81
C GLU A 104 5.50 22.51 -14.98
N ALA A 105 6.34 21.48 -14.87
CA ALA A 105 5.86 20.10 -14.84
C ALA A 105 4.81 19.91 -13.74
N HIS A 106 3.77 19.12 -14.03
CA HIS A 106 2.77 18.78 -13.03
C HIS A 106 3.43 18.12 -11.82
N HIS A 107 3.03 18.52 -10.61
CA HIS A 107 3.68 18.06 -9.38
C HIS A 107 3.67 16.53 -9.24
N GLU A 108 2.60 15.84 -9.62
CA GLU A 108 2.57 14.36 -9.62
C GLU A 108 3.50 13.73 -10.66
N ASP A 109 3.67 14.33 -11.84
CA ASP A 109 4.62 13.83 -12.85
C ASP A 109 6.06 13.99 -12.31
N ARG A 110 6.35 15.12 -11.66
CA ARG A 110 7.62 15.35 -10.95
C ARG A 110 7.84 14.41 -9.77
N ASN A 111 6.78 14.09 -9.02
CA ASN A 111 6.87 13.13 -7.91
C ASN A 111 7.19 11.73 -8.44
N LYS A 112 6.58 11.32 -9.56
CA LYS A 112 6.91 10.07 -10.25
C LYS A 112 8.37 10.03 -10.68
N GLU A 113 8.84 11.05 -11.40
CA GLU A 113 10.25 11.11 -11.84
C GLU A 113 11.22 11.07 -10.65
N THR A 114 10.91 11.82 -9.58
CA THR A 114 11.71 11.85 -8.35
C THR A 114 11.80 10.48 -7.68
N ARG A 115 10.68 9.78 -7.47
CA ARG A 115 10.69 8.45 -6.82
C ARG A 115 11.41 7.42 -7.68
N GLU A 116 11.24 7.45 -9.00
CA GLU A 116 11.87 6.48 -9.90
C GLU A 116 13.39 6.68 -9.97
N ALA A 117 13.85 7.93 -10.01
CA ALA A 117 15.26 8.26 -9.96
C ALA A 117 15.89 7.89 -8.60
N ALA A 118 15.20 8.18 -7.50
CA ALA A 118 15.64 7.83 -6.15
C ALA A 118 15.73 6.32 -5.96
N PHE A 119 14.70 5.58 -6.40
CA PHE A 119 14.66 4.12 -6.35
C PHE A 119 15.83 3.52 -7.11
N LYS A 120 16.02 3.86 -8.40
CA LYS A 120 17.13 3.34 -9.22
C LYS A 120 18.49 3.60 -8.57
N LYS A 121 18.69 4.80 -8.01
CA LYS A 121 19.94 5.16 -7.32
C LYS A 121 20.18 4.29 -6.08
N ARG A 122 19.17 4.13 -5.23
CA ARG A 122 19.27 3.39 -3.97
C ARG A 122 19.28 1.88 -4.16
N TYR A 123 18.51 1.37 -5.12
CA TYR A 123 18.53 -0.03 -5.54
C TYR A 123 19.95 -0.44 -5.93
N LYS A 124 20.61 0.34 -6.79
CA LYS A 124 22.00 0.09 -7.19
C LYS A 124 22.99 0.18 -6.03
N ALA A 125 22.68 0.98 -5.02
CA ALA A 125 23.53 1.18 -3.84
C ALA A 125 23.28 0.15 -2.73
N GLY A 126 22.22 -0.67 -2.82
CA GLY A 126 21.80 -1.55 -1.73
C GLY A 126 21.22 -0.81 -0.52
N GLN A 127 20.54 0.32 -0.75
CA GLN A 127 20.14 1.26 0.30
C GLN A 127 18.69 1.75 0.14
N LEU A 128 17.79 0.86 -0.31
CA LEU A 128 16.36 1.12 -0.34
C LEU A 128 15.87 1.48 1.06
N ARG A 129 14.87 2.36 1.10
CA ARG A 129 14.21 2.79 2.32
C ARG A 129 12.84 2.16 2.40
N GLU A 130 12.51 1.64 3.57
CA GLU A 130 11.24 0.97 3.82
C GLU A 130 10.42 1.71 4.87
N ALA A 131 9.10 1.53 4.80
CA ALA A 131 8.18 1.91 5.86
C ALA A 131 6.93 1.02 5.85
N SER A 132 6.17 1.07 6.95
CA SER A 132 4.97 0.27 7.12
C SER A 132 3.82 1.06 7.77
N LEU A 133 2.61 0.93 7.23
CA LEU A 133 1.35 1.38 7.88
C LEU A 133 0.57 0.17 8.39
N PHE A 134 -0.14 0.34 9.52
CA PHE A 134 -0.90 -0.73 10.17
C PHE A 134 -0.01 -1.92 10.54
N THR A 135 1.15 -1.60 11.13
CA THR A 135 2.29 -2.51 11.28
C THR A 135 1.98 -3.72 12.17
N GLY A 136 1.04 -3.59 13.11
CA GLY A 136 0.73 -4.62 14.09
C GLY A 136 1.99 -5.03 14.85
N GLY A 137 2.19 -6.35 15.01
CA GLY A 137 3.39 -6.91 15.64
C GLY A 137 4.61 -7.03 14.72
N GLY A 138 4.57 -6.46 13.51
CA GLY A 138 5.71 -6.42 12.59
C GLY A 138 5.93 -7.67 11.72
N ILE A 139 5.03 -8.65 11.71
CA ILE A 139 5.24 -9.93 10.99
C ILE A 139 5.41 -9.72 9.48
N SER A 140 4.47 -9.01 8.84
CA SER A 140 4.53 -8.77 7.39
C SER A 140 5.70 -7.87 7.03
N THR A 141 5.91 -6.82 7.83
CA THR A 141 7.02 -5.88 7.70
C THR A 141 8.37 -6.60 7.76
N GLU A 142 8.57 -7.50 8.72
CA GLU A 142 9.81 -8.25 8.84
C GLU A 142 10.04 -9.20 7.67
N ALA A 143 9.00 -9.90 7.22
CA ALA A 143 9.14 -10.82 6.10
C ALA A 143 9.53 -10.10 4.79
N ILE A 144 8.99 -8.89 4.56
CA ILE A 144 9.39 -8.02 3.44
C ILE A 144 10.85 -7.58 3.63
N HIS A 145 11.19 -7.08 4.81
CA HIS A 145 12.53 -6.59 5.15
C HIS A 145 13.60 -7.67 4.97
N ILE A 146 13.37 -8.89 5.47
CA ILE A 146 14.31 -10.01 5.32
C ILE A 146 14.51 -10.36 3.84
N ALA A 147 13.45 -10.38 3.03
CA ALA A 147 13.60 -10.64 1.59
C ALA A 147 14.44 -9.56 0.88
N LEU A 148 14.36 -8.31 1.31
CA LEU A 148 15.16 -7.20 0.79
C LEU A 148 16.61 -7.23 1.31
N ASP A 149 16.80 -7.56 2.59
CA ASP A 149 18.11 -7.68 3.23
C ASP A 149 18.92 -8.85 2.66
N GLU A 150 18.30 -10.01 2.47
CA GLU A 150 18.92 -11.17 1.81
C GLU A 150 19.34 -10.86 0.36
N ALA A 151 18.65 -9.91 -0.29
CA ALA A 151 19.02 -9.42 -1.62
C ALA A 151 20.08 -8.30 -1.59
N GLY A 152 20.52 -7.87 -0.40
CA GLY A 152 21.47 -6.78 -0.22
C GLY A 152 20.92 -5.42 -0.64
N LEU A 153 19.60 -5.22 -0.56
CA LEU A 153 18.92 -4.02 -1.05
C LEU A 153 18.62 -2.99 0.02
N VAL A 154 18.81 -3.32 1.30
CA VAL A 154 18.59 -2.43 2.43
C VAL A 154 19.85 -2.39 3.31
N ASP A 155 20.01 -1.28 4.02
CA ASP A 155 21.13 -1.01 4.92
C ASP A 155 20.57 -0.35 6.18
N GLY A 156 19.93 -1.19 7.01
CA GLY A 156 19.25 -0.79 8.25
C GLY A 156 17.72 -0.94 8.21
N ALA A 157 17.09 -0.58 9.33
CA ALA A 157 15.66 -0.76 9.57
C ALA A 157 14.75 0.21 8.77
N CYS A 158 13.44 0.00 8.90
CA CYS A 158 12.42 0.90 8.37
C CYS A 158 12.64 2.34 8.84
N LYS A 159 12.34 3.31 7.95
CA LYS A 159 12.41 4.75 8.29
C LYS A 159 11.31 5.16 9.24
N TRP A 160 10.13 4.59 9.07
CA TRP A 160 9.02 4.81 9.97
C TRP A 160 8.04 3.66 9.90
N VAL A 161 7.31 3.47 10.99
CA VAL A 161 6.20 2.54 11.10
C VAL A 161 5.03 3.25 11.77
N ALA A 162 3.82 2.98 11.30
CA ALA A 162 2.60 3.49 11.92
C ALA A 162 1.72 2.35 12.42
N GLU A 163 1.23 2.49 13.65
CA GLU A 163 0.34 1.53 14.31
C GLU A 163 -0.52 2.23 15.35
N ILE A 164 -1.80 1.91 15.40
CA ILE A 164 -2.75 2.55 16.33
C ILE A 164 -2.69 1.94 17.74
N GLU A 165 -2.32 0.67 17.88
CA GLU A 165 -2.36 -0.06 19.15
C GLU A 165 -0.96 -0.20 19.77
N PRO A 166 -0.66 0.53 20.87
CA PRO A 166 0.67 0.57 21.49
C PRO A 166 1.26 -0.82 21.79
N LYS A 167 0.44 -1.71 22.36
CA LYS A 167 0.87 -3.08 22.70
C LYS A 167 1.38 -3.91 21.52
N TYR A 168 0.93 -3.64 20.29
CA TYR A 168 1.40 -4.39 19.12
C TYR A 168 2.71 -3.80 18.62
N ILE A 169 2.81 -2.47 18.56
CA ILE A 169 4.03 -1.82 18.12
C ILE A 169 5.17 -2.00 19.14
N GLU A 170 4.88 -2.01 20.45
CA GLU A 170 5.85 -2.36 21.48
C GLU A 170 6.39 -3.79 21.29
N SER A 171 5.53 -4.73 20.91
CA SER A 171 5.96 -6.09 20.56
C SER A 171 6.84 -6.11 19.31
N ALA A 172 6.57 -5.26 18.31
CA ALA A 172 7.40 -5.14 17.13
C ALA A 172 8.75 -4.52 17.48
N GLN A 173 8.80 -3.43 18.26
CA GLN A 173 10.06 -2.81 18.71
C GLN A 173 10.94 -3.79 19.50
N ALA A 174 10.33 -4.70 20.28
CA ALA A 174 11.08 -5.68 21.04
C ALA A 174 11.64 -6.84 20.19
N ASN A 175 11.01 -7.18 19.06
CA ASN A 175 11.22 -8.47 18.41
C ASN A 175 11.41 -8.42 16.88
N CYS A 176 10.97 -7.38 16.19
CA CYS A 176 10.95 -7.24 14.73
C CYS A 176 12.27 -6.63 14.23
N PHE A 177 13.02 -7.34 13.39
CA PHE A 177 14.31 -6.85 12.88
C PHE A 177 14.20 -5.63 11.97
N ALA A 178 13.03 -5.43 11.36
CA ALA A 178 12.76 -4.25 10.53
C ALA A 178 12.52 -2.96 11.34
N VAL A 179 12.52 -3.04 12.68
CA VAL A 179 12.25 -1.91 13.58
C VAL A 179 13.37 -1.83 14.61
N ASP A 180 14.05 -0.69 14.68
CA ASP A 180 15.11 -0.43 15.66
C ASP A 180 15.00 0.99 16.23
N ASP A 181 16.01 1.40 17.02
CA ASP A 181 16.08 2.72 17.64
C ASP A 181 16.17 3.89 16.64
N THR A 182 16.44 3.61 15.36
CA THR A 182 16.46 4.59 14.26
C THR A 182 15.13 4.72 13.54
N THR A 183 14.21 3.78 13.77
CA THR A 183 12.86 3.80 13.18
C THR A 183 11.96 4.80 13.91
N ALA A 184 11.36 5.74 13.17
CA ALA A 184 10.34 6.61 13.76
C ALA A 184 9.04 5.83 14.01
N ILE A 185 8.54 5.88 15.25
CA ILE A 185 7.32 5.19 15.67
C ILE A 185 6.15 6.18 15.68
N LEU A 186 5.22 6.01 14.75
CA LEU A 186 4.03 6.86 14.62
C LEU A 186 2.83 6.13 15.23
N THR A 187 2.53 6.46 16.49
CA THR A 187 1.45 5.79 17.23
C THR A 187 0.18 6.63 17.24
N GLY A 188 -0.88 6.12 16.61
CA GLY A 188 -2.18 6.78 16.54
C GLY A 188 -3.01 6.35 15.34
N PRO A 189 -4.25 6.84 15.22
CA PRO A 189 -5.04 6.69 14.00
C PRO A 189 -4.29 7.32 12.82
N VAL A 190 -4.18 6.60 11.71
CA VAL A 190 -3.49 7.12 10.51
C VAL A 190 -4.17 8.37 9.94
N GLU A 191 -5.45 8.56 10.25
CA GLU A 191 -6.26 9.74 9.94
C GLU A 191 -5.77 11.02 10.65
N GLU A 192 -5.10 10.88 11.79
CA GLU A 192 -4.65 12.00 12.63
C GLU A 192 -3.17 12.32 12.44
N ILE A 193 -2.38 11.39 11.89
CA ILE A 193 -0.95 11.59 11.66
C ILE A 193 -0.73 12.59 10.52
N GLU A 194 0.03 13.65 10.80
CA GLU A 194 0.32 14.69 9.83
C GLU A 194 1.23 14.18 8.70
N PRO A 195 0.98 14.58 7.44
CA PRO A 195 1.74 14.10 6.28
C PRO A 195 3.27 14.30 6.37
N GLU A 196 3.72 15.33 7.07
CA GLU A 196 5.14 15.65 7.24
C GLU A 196 5.95 14.62 8.02
N PHE A 197 5.29 13.78 8.83
CA PHE A 197 5.94 12.69 9.55
C PHE A 197 6.20 11.45 8.68
N TYR A 198 5.53 11.33 7.53
CA TYR A 198 5.79 10.27 6.56
C TYR A 198 6.97 10.64 5.66
N SER A 199 8.19 10.45 6.16
CA SER A 199 9.40 10.68 5.36
C SER A 199 9.45 9.80 4.10
N THR A 200 10.16 10.26 3.07
CA THR A 200 10.15 9.56 1.77
C THR A 200 10.81 8.19 1.85
N VAL A 201 10.16 7.19 1.26
CA VAL A 201 10.66 5.81 1.19
C VAL A 201 10.62 5.28 -0.23
N ASP A 202 11.20 4.11 -0.46
CA ASP A 202 11.23 3.42 -1.74
C ASP A 202 10.20 2.28 -1.79
N VAL A 203 10.03 1.58 -0.67
CA VAL A 203 9.06 0.50 -0.47
C VAL A 203 8.13 0.87 0.69
N LEU A 204 6.83 0.82 0.47
CA LEU A 204 5.81 1.02 1.50
C LEU A 204 4.91 -0.21 1.59
N SER A 205 4.87 -0.84 2.75
CA SER A 205 3.90 -1.91 3.04
C SER A 205 2.70 -1.40 3.84
N PHE A 206 1.49 -1.91 3.58
CA PHE A 206 0.36 -1.63 4.46
C PHE A 206 -0.72 -2.73 4.47
N SER A 207 -1.36 -2.91 5.62
CA SER A 207 -2.52 -3.82 5.78
C SER A 207 -3.71 -3.07 6.39
N MET A 208 -4.53 -2.42 5.55
CA MET A 208 -5.69 -1.65 6.03
C MET A 208 -6.64 -2.53 6.88
N PRO A 209 -7.33 -1.97 7.89
CA PRO A 209 -8.22 -2.72 8.78
C PRO A 209 -9.24 -3.58 8.01
N CYS A 210 -9.18 -4.90 8.22
CA CYS A 210 -10.00 -5.85 7.45
C CYS A 210 -11.42 -6.04 8.00
N ALA A 211 -11.77 -5.42 9.13
CA ALA A 211 -13.01 -5.68 9.87
C ALA A 211 -14.26 -5.35 9.06
N GLY A 212 -14.23 -4.29 8.24
CA GLY A 212 -15.30 -3.93 7.32
C GLY A 212 -15.44 -4.88 6.11
N PHE A 213 -14.43 -5.70 5.83
CA PHE A 213 -14.39 -6.58 4.65
C PHE A 213 -14.63 -8.06 4.99
N SER A 214 -14.21 -8.51 6.17
CA SER A 214 -14.27 -9.92 6.54
C SER A 214 -15.70 -10.42 6.76
N LYS A 215 -15.99 -11.68 6.39
CA LYS A 215 -17.30 -12.31 6.64
C LYS A 215 -17.72 -12.29 8.11
N ALA A 216 -16.78 -12.50 9.02
CA ALA A 216 -17.07 -12.45 10.45
C ALA A 216 -17.37 -11.02 10.93
N GLY A 217 -16.68 -10.03 10.36
CA GLY A 217 -16.89 -8.62 10.64
C GLY A 217 -18.22 -8.11 10.07
N SER A 218 -18.56 -8.42 8.82
CA SER A 218 -19.81 -7.99 8.19
C SER A 218 -21.05 -8.51 8.93
N VAL A 219 -21.02 -9.78 9.36
CA VAL A 219 -22.10 -10.37 10.20
C VAL A 219 -22.22 -9.66 11.55
N LYS A 220 -21.09 -9.27 12.17
CA LYS A 220 -21.06 -8.66 13.50
C LYS A 220 -21.47 -7.18 13.47
N HIS A 221 -20.93 -6.43 12.52
CA HIS A 221 -21.05 -4.97 12.46
C HIS A 221 -22.25 -4.50 11.63
N LYS A 222 -22.75 -5.33 10.70
CA LYS A 222 -23.86 -4.98 9.80
C LYS A 222 -23.64 -3.66 9.04
N GLN A 223 -22.38 -3.40 8.68
CA GLN A 223 -21.93 -2.21 7.96
C GLN A 223 -21.19 -2.65 6.69
N THR A 224 -21.18 -1.77 5.67
CA THR A 224 -20.26 -1.91 4.53
C THR A 224 -18.83 -1.57 4.94
N SER A 225 -17.86 -1.91 4.09
CA SER A 225 -16.45 -1.54 4.33
C SER A 225 -16.24 -0.02 4.43
N GLU A 226 -16.98 0.74 3.63
CA GLU A 226 -16.91 2.20 3.53
C GLU A 226 -17.48 2.85 4.79
N GLU A 227 -18.59 2.33 5.31
CA GLU A 227 -19.19 2.78 6.56
C GLU A 227 -18.30 2.50 7.77
N HIS A 228 -17.50 1.43 7.70
CA HIS A 228 -16.65 1.02 8.81
C HIS A 228 -15.28 1.72 8.83
N SER A 229 -14.65 1.90 7.67
CA SER A 229 -13.24 2.31 7.56
C SER A 229 -12.94 3.19 6.34
N GLY A 230 -13.94 3.87 5.78
CA GLY A 230 -13.77 4.73 4.60
C GLY A 230 -12.75 5.87 4.79
N SER A 231 -12.66 6.44 5.99
CA SER A 231 -11.66 7.48 6.34
C SER A 231 -10.22 6.97 6.18
N THR A 232 -9.99 5.71 6.52
CA THR A 232 -8.68 5.07 6.50
C THR A 232 -8.10 4.99 5.09
N LEU A 233 -8.95 4.88 4.06
CA LEU A 233 -8.51 4.96 2.66
C LEU A 233 -7.89 6.33 2.34
N PHE A 234 -8.54 7.42 2.74
CA PHE A 234 -8.04 8.77 2.49
C PHE A 234 -6.72 9.02 3.22
N ALA A 235 -6.63 8.56 4.46
CA ALA A 235 -5.39 8.64 5.26
C ALA A 235 -4.25 7.82 4.63
N THR A 236 -4.54 6.60 4.16
CA THR A 236 -3.56 5.76 3.46
C THR A 236 -3.05 6.42 2.18
N VAL A 237 -3.94 7.02 1.38
CA VAL A 237 -3.55 7.78 0.19
C VAL A 237 -2.72 9.02 0.56
N SER A 238 -3.03 9.68 1.67
CA SER A 238 -2.25 10.81 2.19
C SER A 238 -0.82 10.39 2.51
N ALA A 239 -0.65 9.28 3.24
CA ALA A 239 0.66 8.71 3.57
C ALA A 239 1.43 8.28 2.31
N ILE A 240 0.77 7.65 1.32
CA ILE A 240 1.38 7.31 0.02
C ILE A 240 1.86 8.56 -0.72
N LYS A 241 1.06 9.63 -0.75
CA LYS A 241 1.44 10.89 -1.41
C LYS A 241 2.61 11.58 -0.73
N ALA A 242 2.65 11.57 0.60
CA ALA A 242 3.70 12.17 1.39
C ALA A 242 5.04 11.41 1.27
N SER A 243 4.99 10.09 1.42
CA SER A 243 6.17 9.23 1.38
C SER A 243 6.65 8.88 -0.03
N ASN A 244 5.78 9.03 -1.04
CA ASN A 244 6.06 8.88 -2.48
C ASN A 244 6.88 7.62 -2.84
N PRO A 245 6.45 6.41 -2.42
CA PRO A 245 7.18 5.16 -2.64
C PRO A 245 7.21 4.75 -4.11
N ALA A 246 8.26 4.05 -4.53
CA ALA A 246 8.31 3.45 -5.87
C ALA A 246 7.57 2.11 -5.94
N VAL A 247 7.54 1.37 -4.84
CA VAL A 247 6.85 0.10 -4.67
C VAL A 247 5.91 0.19 -3.47
N ILE A 248 4.67 -0.24 -3.66
CA ILE A 248 3.66 -0.35 -2.62
C ILE A 248 3.21 -1.80 -2.55
N ILE A 249 3.25 -2.40 -1.37
CA ILE A 249 2.77 -3.77 -1.12
C ILE A 249 1.62 -3.67 -0.13
N SER A 250 0.43 -4.16 -0.48
CA SER A 250 -0.63 -4.29 0.51
C SER A 250 -1.29 -5.65 0.53
N GLU A 251 -1.70 -6.01 1.74
CA GLU A 251 -2.44 -7.22 2.05
C GLU A 251 -3.83 -6.91 2.62
N ASN A 252 -4.77 -7.81 2.32
CA ASN A 252 -6.03 -7.90 3.03
C ASN A 252 -6.71 -9.26 2.88
N VAL A 253 -7.90 -9.40 3.48
CA VAL A 253 -8.79 -10.55 3.22
C VAL A 253 -9.23 -10.60 1.76
N VAL A 254 -9.52 -11.81 1.25
CA VAL A 254 -9.88 -12.03 -0.17
C VAL A 254 -11.08 -11.18 -0.61
N GLU A 255 -12.07 -10.99 0.26
CA GLU A 255 -13.27 -10.20 -0.02
C GLU A 255 -12.98 -8.72 -0.33
N SER A 256 -11.83 -8.21 0.09
CA SER A 256 -11.42 -6.83 -0.18
C SER A 256 -11.12 -6.57 -1.66
N GLN A 257 -10.70 -7.60 -2.43
CA GLN A 257 -10.30 -7.45 -3.83
C GLN A 257 -11.40 -6.78 -4.66
N SER A 258 -12.65 -7.21 -4.47
CA SER A 258 -13.83 -6.69 -5.15
C SER A 258 -14.47 -5.49 -4.45
N SER A 259 -13.98 -5.05 -3.30
CA SER A 259 -14.60 -3.99 -2.51
C SER A 259 -14.49 -2.62 -3.18
N PRO A 260 -15.47 -1.71 -2.96
CA PRO A 260 -15.39 -0.35 -3.47
C PRO A 260 -14.17 0.44 -2.95
N MET A 261 -13.72 0.18 -1.71
CA MET A 261 -12.51 0.82 -1.18
C MET A 261 -11.26 0.47 -2.00
N TYR A 262 -11.05 -0.80 -2.35
CA TYR A 262 -9.91 -1.19 -3.18
C TYR A 262 -10.08 -0.78 -4.65
N GLN A 263 -11.32 -0.68 -5.15
CA GLN A 263 -11.56 -0.08 -6.48
C GLN A 263 -11.12 1.39 -6.53
N LEU A 264 -11.48 2.18 -5.52
CA LEU A 264 -11.05 3.58 -5.40
C LEU A 264 -9.54 3.71 -5.23
N LEU A 265 -8.93 2.85 -4.40
CA LEU A 265 -7.48 2.82 -4.20
C LEU A 265 -6.74 2.53 -5.51
N ARG A 266 -7.16 1.50 -6.27
CA ARG A 266 -6.57 1.16 -7.57
C ARG A 266 -6.66 2.35 -8.53
N GLY A 267 -7.84 2.94 -8.67
CA GLY A 267 -8.04 4.09 -9.55
C GLY A 267 -7.18 5.30 -9.17
N GLU A 268 -6.99 5.57 -7.87
CA GLU A 268 -6.10 6.65 -7.42
C GLU A 268 -4.62 6.34 -7.68
N LEU A 269 -4.18 5.11 -7.47
CA LEU A 269 -2.80 4.70 -7.73
C LEU A 269 -2.46 4.69 -9.23
N GLU A 270 -3.34 4.19 -10.08
CA GLU A 270 -3.20 4.29 -11.54
C GLU A 270 -3.10 5.77 -11.97
N ARG A 271 -3.94 6.64 -11.41
CA ARG A 271 -3.91 8.10 -11.66
C ARG A 271 -2.58 8.73 -11.20
N LEU A 272 -1.98 8.23 -10.12
CA LEU A 272 -0.66 8.63 -9.61
C LEU A 272 0.51 7.98 -10.38
N GLY A 273 0.23 7.17 -11.38
CA GLY A 273 1.21 6.60 -12.30
C GLY A 273 1.84 5.29 -11.83
N TYR A 274 1.11 4.47 -11.06
CA TYR A 274 1.51 3.10 -10.74
C TYR A 274 0.87 2.09 -11.69
N THR A 275 1.58 1.00 -11.94
CA THR A 275 1.04 -0.24 -12.53
C THR A 275 0.75 -1.22 -11.39
N ILE A 276 -0.40 -1.90 -11.44
CA ILE A 276 -0.89 -2.72 -10.33
C ILE A 276 -0.87 -4.21 -10.72
N PHE A 277 -0.41 -5.04 -9.80
CA PHE A 277 -0.40 -6.50 -9.87
C PHE A 277 -1.18 -7.07 -8.69
N GLU A 278 -2.09 -7.99 -8.93
CA GLU A 278 -3.00 -8.55 -7.93
C GLU A 278 -2.87 -10.06 -7.88
N SER A 279 -2.82 -10.65 -6.68
CA SER A 279 -2.79 -12.09 -6.48
C SER A 279 -3.54 -12.50 -5.21
N ILE A 280 -3.94 -13.78 -5.15
CA ILE A 280 -4.40 -14.39 -3.90
C ILE A 280 -3.33 -15.40 -3.50
N LEU A 281 -2.66 -15.15 -2.38
CA LEU A 281 -1.65 -16.04 -1.83
C LEU A 281 -2.25 -16.90 -0.71
N GLY A 282 -1.73 -18.10 -0.55
CA GLY A 282 -2.26 -19.15 0.32
C GLY A 282 -1.26 -20.30 0.48
N PRO A 283 -1.65 -21.43 1.08
CA PRO A 283 -0.78 -22.59 1.28
C PRO A 283 -0.10 -23.09 0.01
N GLU A 284 -0.75 -22.96 -1.15
CA GLU A 284 -0.18 -23.31 -2.44
C GLU A 284 1.05 -22.46 -2.83
N HIS A 285 1.31 -21.36 -2.13
CA HIS A 285 2.46 -20.46 -2.31
C HIS A 285 3.46 -20.50 -1.14
N THR A 286 3.08 -21.10 0.00
CA THR A 286 3.90 -21.11 1.23
C THR A 286 4.19 -22.50 1.78
N GLY A 287 3.39 -23.50 1.41
CA GLY A 287 3.42 -24.83 2.01
C GLY A 287 2.96 -24.82 3.47
N SER A 288 2.33 -23.76 3.97
CA SER A 288 2.02 -23.68 5.39
C SER A 288 0.80 -24.51 5.81
N VAL A 289 0.78 -24.89 7.08
CA VAL A 289 -0.28 -25.75 7.65
C VAL A 289 -1.57 -24.97 7.84
N GLU A 290 -1.50 -23.68 8.20
CA GLU A 290 -2.68 -22.83 8.25
C GLU A 290 -3.16 -22.48 6.84
N HIS A 291 -4.38 -22.92 6.52
CA HIS A 291 -5.05 -22.51 5.30
C HIS A 291 -5.58 -21.08 5.43
N ARG A 292 -4.70 -20.09 5.22
CA ARG A 292 -4.99 -18.66 5.28
C ARG A 292 -4.73 -17.99 3.94
N ARG A 293 -5.78 -17.86 3.13
CA ARG A 293 -5.69 -17.08 1.89
C ARG A 293 -5.77 -15.58 2.17
N ARG A 294 -4.99 -14.80 1.43
CA ARG A 294 -4.98 -13.34 1.46
C ARG A 294 -4.89 -12.76 0.07
N TYR A 295 -5.59 -11.65 -0.12
CA TYR A 295 -5.45 -10.83 -1.30
C TYR A 295 -4.24 -9.94 -1.11
N TRP A 296 -3.33 -10.01 -2.07
CA TRP A 296 -2.13 -9.20 -2.15
C TRP A 296 -2.21 -8.34 -3.39
N PHE A 297 -1.89 -7.07 -3.23
CA PHE A 297 -1.77 -6.13 -4.33
C PHE A 297 -0.40 -5.45 -4.25
N VAL A 298 0.27 -5.32 -5.40
CA VAL A 298 1.56 -4.65 -5.52
C VAL A 298 1.42 -3.56 -6.57
N ALA A 299 1.65 -2.31 -6.18
CA ALA A 299 1.67 -1.18 -7.09
C ALA A 299 3.09 -0.69 -7.28
N ILE A 300 3.57 -0.70 -8.52
CA ILE A 300 4.96 -0.33 -8.88
C ILE A 300 4.90 0.89 -9.77
N SER A 301 5.74 1.89 -9.54
CA SER A 301 5.79 3.07 -10.39
C SER A 301 5.96 2.66 -11.85
N SER A 302 5.12 3.17 -12.74
CA SER A 302 4.99 2.63 -14.11
C SER A 302 6.26 2.67 -14.95
N GLY A 303 7.24 3.55 -14.65
CA GLY A 303 8.56 3.54 -15.30
C GLY A 303 9.54 2.48 -14.76
N LEU A 304 9.12 1.69 -13.77
CA LEU A 304 9.86 0.59 -13.13
C LEU A 304 9.11 -0.74 -13.22
N ALA A 305 7.82 -0.73 -13.57
CA ALA A 305 6.97 -1.89 -13.46
C ALA A 305 7.35 -2.99 -14.49
N PRO A 306 7.42 -4.27 -14.06
CA PRO A 306 7.60 -5.39 -14.97
C PRO A 306 6.34 -5.63 -15.82
N SER A 307 6.41 -6.58 -16.75
CA SER A 307 5.23 -6.99 -17.53
C SER A 307 4.27 -7.89 -16.76
N SER A 308 4.79 -8.68 -15.81
CA SER A 308 4.02 -9.57 -14.95
C SER A 308 4.72 -9.73 -13.60
N LEU A 309 3.96 -10.16 -12.60
CA LEU A 309 4.45 -10.47 -11.26
C LEU A 309 3.70 -11.68 -10.74
N ASP A 310 4.35 -12.84 -10.77
CA ASP A 310 3.76 -14.13 -10.41
C ASP A 310 4.57 -14.76 -9.28
N VAL A 311 3.88 -15.16 -8.21
CA VAL A 311 4.49 -15.92 -7.12
C VAL A 311 4.40 -17.42 -7.47
N PRO A 312 5.52 -18.15 -7.54
CA PRO A 312 5.49 -19.56 -7.91
C PRO A 312 4.78 -20.40 -6.84
N SER A 313 4.10 -21.46 -7.28
CA SER A 313 3.55 -22.46 -6.36
C SER A 313 4.66 -23.31 -5.75
N VAL A 314 4.40 -23.81 -4.54
CA VAL A 314 5.29 -24.73 -3.82
C VAL A 314 4.58 -26.05 -3.55
N GLU A 315 5.34 -27.10 -3.26
CA GLU A 315 4.75 -28.35 -2.79
C GLU A 315 4.06 -28.14 -1.45
N LEU A 316 2.83 -28.66 -1.32
CA LEU A 316 2.09 -28.57 -0.08
C LEU A 316 2.74 -29.44 0.99
N ASN A 317 2.84 -28.88 2.19
CA ASN A 317 3.37 -29.62 3.33
C ASN A 317 2.44 -30.77 3.70
N SER A 318 3.00 -31.98 3.74
CA SER A 318 2.33 -33.20 4.18
C SER A 318 2.68 -33.58 5.62
N THR A 319 3.46 -32.75 6.32
CA THR A 319 3.81 -32.93 7.72
C THR A 319 2.55 -32.86 8.58
N PRO A 320 2.27 -33.88 9.40
CA PRO A 320 1.15 -33.84 10.34
C PRO A 320 1.25 -32.68 11.32
N LEU A 321 0.10 -32.12 11.72
CA LEU A 321 0.00 -31.03 12.68
C LEU A 321 0.75 -31.33 13.98
N ALA A 322 0.77 -32.59 14.41
CA ALA A 322 1.50 -33.08 15.59
C ALA A 322 2.97 -32.64 15.62
N HIS A 323 3.63 -32.46 14.48
CA HIS A 323 5.01 -31.98 14.40
C HIS A 323 5.18 -30.54 14.90
N PHE A 324 4.13 -29.73 14.80
CA PHE A 324 4.14 -28.33 15.20
C PHE A 324 3.68 -28.16 16.66
N LEU A 325 3.12 -29.20 17.26
CA LEU A 325 2.58 -29.17 18.63
C LEU A 325 3.68 -29.31 19.68
N GLU A 326 3.49 -28.62 20.80
CA GLU A 326 4.29 -28.72 22.00
C GLU A 326 3.69 -29.74 22.97
N SER A 327 4.56 -30.34 23.78
CA SER A 327 4.11 -31.07 24.97
C SER A 327 3.58 -30.07 25.98
N VAL A 328 2.33 -30.23 26.42
CA VAL A 328 1.67 -29.34 27.38
C VAL A 328 1.06 -30.12 28.54
N ASP A 329 0.91 -29.46 29.68
CA ASP A 329 0.28 -30.04 30.87
C ASP A 329 -1.22 -30.33 30.66
N ASP A 330 -1.74 -31.33 31.39
CA ASP A 330 -3.17 -31.70 31.37
C ASP A 330 -4.10 -30.53 31.71
N SER A 331 -3.60 -29.57 32.51
CA SER A 331 -4.35 -28.38 32.94
C SER A 331 -4.76 -27.44 31.79
N GLN A 332 -4.12 -27.55 30.61
CA GLN A 332 -4.50 -26.76 29.44
C GLN A 332 -5.73 -27.30 28.70
N PHE A 333 -6.07 -28.57 28.95
CA PHE A 333 -7.22 -29.25 28.37
C PHE A 333 -8.47 -29.03 29.22
N SER A 334 -9.58 -28.73 28.57
CA SER A 334 -10.86 -28.51 29.25
C SER A 334 -12.02 -29.13 28.48
N GLU A 335 -13.09 -29.45 29.21
CA GLU A 335 -14.28 -30.08 28.63
C GLU A 335 -14.98 -29.22 27.57
N ASN A 336 -14.91 -27.88 27.71
CA ASN A 336 -15.58 -26.92 26.85
C ASN A 336 -17.06 -27.25 26.59
N GLN A 337 -17.78 -27.80 27.60
CA GLN A 337 -19.15 -28.29 27.45
C GLN A 337 -20.09 -27.25 26.82
N TYR A 338 -19.98 -25.99 27.23
CA TYR A 338 -20.72 -24.88 26.63
C TYR A 338 -20.55 -24.78 25.10
N LEU A 339 -19.35 -25.01 24.57
CA LEU A 339 -19.09 -24.98 23.12
C LEU A 339 -19.67 -26.20 22.41
N LYS A 340 -19.60 -27.39 23.05
CA LYS A 340 -20.25 -28.62 22.58
C LYS A 340 -21.76 -28.40 22.47
N ASP A 341 -22.40 -27.90 23.52
CA ASP A 341 -23.84 -27.61 23.55
C ASP A 341 -24.23 -26.52 22.55
N LYS A 342 -23.40 -25.47 22.42
CA LYS A 342 -23.61 -24.40 21.44
C LYS A 342 -23.56 -24.94 20.01
N SER A 343 -22.63 -25.82 19.69
CA SER A 343 -22.52 -26.43 18.36
C SER A 343 -23.78 -27.21 17.99
N VAL A 344 -24.35 -27.98 18.91
CA VAL A 344 -25.63 -28.68 18.71
C VAL A 344 -26.76 -27.68 18.43
N ARG A 345 -26.92 -26.66 19.28
CA ARG A 345 -27.96 -25.62 19.10
C ARG A 345 -27.81 -24.86 17.78
N ASP A 346 -26.59 -24.48 17.42
CA ASP A 346 -26.34 -23.74 16.18
C ASP A 346 -26.54 -24.63 14.94
N SER A 347 -26.25 -25.93 15.03
CA SER A 347 -26.54 -26.91 13.97
C SER A 347 -28.04 -27.09 13.76
N GLN A 348 -28.81 -27.20 14.84
CA GLN A 348 -30.27 -27.29 14.78
C GLN A 348 -30.89 -26.01 14.20
N ALA A 349 -30.28 -24.85 14.45
CA ALA A 349 -30.70 -23.56 13.91
C ALA A 349 -30.18 -23.29 12.49
N GLY A 350 -29.47 -24.22 11.85
CA GLY A 350 -28.94 -24.06 10.49
C GLY A 350 -27.88 -22.95 10.36
N LYS A 351 -27.20 -22.58 11.44
CA LYS A 351 -26.19 -21.50 11.39
C LYS A 351 -24.86 -22.02 10.84
N GLY A 352 -24.23 -21.24 9.97
CA GLY A 352 -22.94 -21.59 9.36
C GLY A 352 -21.75 -21.73 10.33
N PHE A 353 -21.90 -21.33 11.60
CA PHE A 353 -20.86 -21.43 12.65
C PHE A 353 -21.00 -22.68 13.53
N ALA A 354 -21.87 -23.63 13.15
CA ALA A 354 -22.15 -24.84 13.93
C ALA A 354 -20.99 -25.86 13.92
N LYS A 355 -20.21 -25.92 12.84
CA LYS A 355 -19.15 -26.91 12.68
C LYS A 355 -17.88 -26.47 13.40
N ARG A 356 -17.51 -27.20 14.46
CA ARG A 356 -16.26 -27.03 15.18
C ARG A 356 -15.10 -27.64 14.40
N GLN A 357 -13.91 -27.07 14.56
CA GLN A 357 -12.68 -27.64 14.04
C GLN A 357 -11.92 -28.33 15.18
N LEU A 358 -12.14 -29.64 15.32
CA LEU A 358 -11.46 -30.48 16.30
C LEU A 358 -10.39 -31.29 15.57
N LEU A 359 -9.16 -31.25 16.07
CA LEU A 359 -7.97 -31.79 15.41
C LEU A 359 -7.24 -32.75 16.35
N THR A 360 -6.85 -33.94 15.87
CA THR A 360 -6.10 -34.92 16.67
C THR A 360 -4.59 -34.74 16.58
N GLY A 361 -4.12 -34.01 15.56
CA GLY A 361 -2.71 -33.85 15.24
C GLY A 361 -2.29 -34.62 13.98
N ASP A 362 -3.12 -35.55 13.49
CA ASP A 362 -2.85 -36.29 12.25
C ASP A 362 -3.13 -35.46 10.99
N GLU A 363 -3.88 -34.37 11.13
CA GLU A 363 -4.24 -33.51 10.02
C GLU A 363 -3.01 -32.78 9.46
N THR A 364 -2.92 -32.65 8.14
CA THR A 364 -1.88 -31.83 7.48
C THR A 364 -2.32 -30.38 7.28
N LYS A 365 -3.47 -29.98 7.85
CA LYS A 365 -4.04 -28.64 7.69
C LYS A 365 -4.79 -28.16 8.92
N VAL A 366 -4.69 -26.87 9.18
CA VAL A 366 -5.50 -26.13 10.15
C VAL A 366 -6.27 -25.00 9.46
N GLY A 367 -7.46 -24.68 9.98
CA GLY A 367 -8.26 -23.57 9.48
C GLY A 367 -7.70 -22.24 9.93
N THR A 368 -8.20 -21.15 9.34
CA THR A 368 -7.76 -19.81 9.68
C THR A 368 -8.04 -19.46 11.15
N ILE A 369 -6.99 -19.09 11.87
CA ILE A 369 -7.01 -18.65 13.27
C ILE A 369 -7.13 -17.13 13.32
N GLY A 370 -8.09 -16.62 14.10
CA GLY A 370 -8.40 -15.18 14.18
C GLY A 370 -7.90 -14.46 15.42
N ARG A 371 -7.92 -13.12 15.41
CA ARG A 371 -7.50 -12.20 16.50
C ARG A 371 -7.93 -12.63 17.91
N HIS A 372 -9.16 -13.14 18.05
CA HIS A 372 -9.77 -13.43 19.34
C HIS A 372 -9.68 -14.91 19.73
N TYR A 373 -8.68 -15.63 19.23
CA TYR A 373 -8.47 -17.06 19.47
C TYR A 373 -8.49 -17.41 20.97
N ALA A 374 -7.82 -16.63 21.81
CA ALA A 374 -7.78 -16.80 23.28
C ALA A 374 -9.16 -16.78 23.95
N LYS A 375 -10.22 -16.27 23.29
CA LYS A 375 -11.61 -16.31 23.79
C LYS A 375 -12.31 -17.65 23.56
N ARG A 376 -11.65 -18.64 22.95
CA ARG A 376 -12.20 -19.98 22.64
C ARG A 376 -13.52 -19.88 21.86
N ARG A 377 -13.49 -19.27 20.66
CA ARG A 377 -14.68 -19.13 19.81
C ARG A 377 -15.02 -20.46 19.12
N SER A 378 -16.29 -20.66 18.77
CA SER A 378 -16.81 -21.97 18.31
C SER A 378 -16.23 -22.48 16.98
N THR A 379 -15.67 -21.61 16.15
CA THR A 379 -15.13 -21.96 14.82
C THR A 379 -13.61 -22.00 14.76
N GLU A 380 -12.95 -21.76 15.88
CA GLU A 380 -11.49 -21.80 15.96
C GLU A 380 -11.01 -23.26 15.99
N PRO A 381 -9.78 -23.55 15.55
CA PRO A 381 -9.20 -24.88 15.72
C PRO A 381 -8.94 -25.20 17.20
N PHE A 382 -9.29 -26.42 17.59
CA PHE A 382 -8.95 -27.01 18.88
C PHE A 382 -8.19 -28.31 18.66
N ILE A 383 -7.19 -28.57 19.50
CA ILE A 383 -6.62 -29.91 19.64
C ILE A 383 -7.54 -30.69 20.58
N VAL A 384 -7.95 -31.89 20.17
CA VAL A 384 -8.84 -32.78 20.92
C VAL A 384 -8.13 -34.10 21.23
N ARG A 385 -8.40 -34.65 22.41
CA ARG A 385 -7.91 -35.97 22.82
C ARG A 385 -9.03 -37.01 22.81
N ASP A 386 -8.66 -38.27 22.99
CA ASP A 386 -9.58 -39.40 23.08
C ASP A 386 -10.58 -39.29 24.25
N ASP A 387 -10.21 -38.60 25.33
CA ASP A 387 -11.10 -38.32 26.46
C ASP A 387 -12.13 -37.20 26.18
N GLY A 388 -12.07 -36.60 24.98
CA GLY A 388 -12.96 -35.54 24.54
C GLY A 388 -12.64 -34.16 25.13
N LYS A 389 -11.54 -34.02 25.89
CA LYS A 389 -11.06 -32.70 26.34
C LYS A 389 -10.27 -32.01 25.23
N GLU A 390 -10.29 -30.69 25.29
CA GLU A 390 -9.84 -29.85 24.19
C GLU A 390 -9.01 -28.67 24.68
N ARG A 391 -8.03 -28.28 23.87
CA ARG A 391 -7.23 -27.06 24.08
C ARG A 391 -7.11 -26.24 22.81
N LEU A 392 -6.75 -24.98 22.98
CA LEU A 392 -6.26 -24.16 21.88
C LEU A 392 -4.81 -24.53 21.56
N LEU A 393 -4.34 -24.15 20.38
CA LEU A 393 -2.92 -24.07 20.09
C LEU A 393 -2.26 -23.05 21.05
N THR A 394 -1.05 -23.33 21.52
CA THR A 394 -0.24 -22.35 22.24
C THR A 394 0.14 -21.19 21.30
N PRO A 395 0.59 -20.03 21.81
CA PRO A 395 1.11 -18.97 20.95
C PRO A 395 2.23 -19.43 20.01
N THR A 396 3.13 -20.29 20.51
CA THR A 396 4.25 -20.86 19.76
C THR A 396 3.74 -21.77 18.64
N GLU A 397 2.84 -22.70 18.94
CA GLU A 397 2.21 -23.57 17.95
C GLU A 397 1.44 -22.76 16.89
N HIS A 398 0.75 -21.69 17.32
CA HIS A 398 0.04 -20.77 16.43
C HIS A 398 0.99 -20.00 15.49
N ALA A 399 2.19 -19.64 15.95
CA ALA A 399 3.22 -19.04 15.09
C ALA A 399 3.75 -20.06 14.07
N ARG A 400 4.09 -21.27 14.54
CA ARG A 400 4.62 -22.38 13.74
C ARG A 400 3.72 -22.76 12.56
N VAL A 401 2.42 -22.91 12.79
CA VAL A 401 1.48 -23.29 11.70
C VAL A 401 1.32 -22.21 10.62
N LYS A 402 1.83 -20.99 10.84
CA LYS A 402 1.85 -19.85 9.89
C LYS A 402 3.24 -19.47 9.42
N SER A 403 4.23 -20.34 9.64
CA SER A 403 5.63 -20.07 9.30
C SER A 403 6.23 -18.85 10.01
N ILE A 404 5.59 -18.33 11.07
CA ILE A 404 6.03 -17.12 11.77
C ILE A 404 7.16 -17.49 12.75
N PRO A 405 8.33 -16.81 12.69
CA PRO A 405 9.38 -16.98 13.69
C PRO A 405 8.84 -16.74 15.12
N GLU A 406 9.05 -17.71 16.01
CA GLU A 406 8.52 -17.68 17.38
C GLU A 406 9.00 -16.43 18.16
N ARG A 407 10.20 -15.94 17.84
CA ARG A 407 10.77 -14.74 18.47
C ARG A 407 9.89 -13.51 18.29
N LEU A 408 9.12 -13.40 17.21
CA LEU A 408 8.27 -12.24 16.93
C LEU A 408 7.16 -12.04 17.97
N ILE A 409 6.85 -13.08 18.76
CA ILE A 409 5.87 -13.00 19.84
C ILE A 409 6.49 -13.17 21.22
N ALA A 410 7.82 -13.21 21.34
CA ALA A 410 8.49 -13.37 22.63
C ALA A 410 8.14 -12.25 23.61
N GLY A 411 8.03 -12.60 24.90
CA GLY A 411 7.66 -11.68 25.97
C GLY A 411 6.16 -11.32 26.06
N ASN A 412 5.37 -11.64 25.03
CA ASN A 412 3.94 -11.35 25.05
C ASN A 412 3.15 -12.36 25.89
N GLY A 413 2.18 -11.87 26.65
CA GLY A 413 1.15 -12.73 27.25
C GLY A 413 0.30 -13.41 26.17
N MET A 414 -0.21 -14.62 26.47
CA MET A 414 -0.98 -15.47 25.55
C MET A 414 -2.04 -14.71 24.74
N THR A 415 -2.81 -13.84 25.39
CA THR A 415 -3.86 -13.06 24.72
C THR A 415 -3.31 -12.11 23.66
N ILE A 416 -2.21 -11.40 23.94
CA ILE A 416 -1.61 -10.44 23.00
C ILE A 416 -0.95 -11.19 21.85
N ALA A 417 -0.20 -12.26 22.14
CA ALA A 417 0.43 -13.08 21.11
C ALA A 417 -0.60 -13.63 20.11
N HIS A 418 -1.72 -14.20 20.57
CA HIS A 418 -2.79 -14.63 19.66
C HIS A 418 -3.48 -13.47 18.92
N GLN A 419 -3.55 -12.27 19.50
CA GLN A 419 -4.07 -11.10 18.78
C GLN A 419 -3.16 -10.68 17.64
N ILE A 420 -1.84 -10.67 17.86
CA ILE A 420 -0.83 -10.39 16.84
C ILE A 420 -0.91 -11.45 15.72
N LEU A 421 -0.72 -12.72 16.06
CA LEU A 421 -0.71 -13.84 15.11
C LEU A 421 -2.04 -14.02 14.36
N GLY A 422 -3.16 -13.80 15.05
CA GLY A 422 -4.49 -13.97 14.49
C GLY A 422 -4.89 -12.86 13.51
N GLN A 423 -4.30 -11.66 13.65
CA GLN A 423 -4.46 -10.54 12.72
C GLN A 423 -3.44 -10.57 11.59
N SER A 424 -2.27 -11.18 11.83
CA SER A 424 -1.17 -11.28 10.87
C SER A 424 -1.50 -12.09 9.61
N VAL A 425 -0.52 -12.23 8.73
CA VAL A 425 -0.47 -13.09 7.55
C VAL A 425 0.32 -14.36 7.84
N ASP A 426 0.36 -15.28 6.89
CA ASP A 426 1.42 -16.28 6.88
C ASP A 426 2.74 -15.61 6.53
N PHE A 427 3.81 -15.88 7.28
CA PHE A 427 5.10 -15.19 7.12
C PHE A 427 5.70 -15.36 5.71
N LEU A 428 5.52 -16.52 5.09
CA LEU A 428 6.10 -16.80 3.78
C LEU A 428 5.35 -16.12 2.63
N GLN A 429 4.13 -15.63 2.85
CA GLN A 429 3.40 -14.89 1.80
C GLN A 429 4.11 -13.59 1.40
N PRO A 430 4.31 -12.60 2.30
CA PRO A 430 5.05 -11.38 1.98
C PRO A 430 6.50 -11.67 1.57
N TYR A 431 7.16 -12.65 2.21
CA TYR A 431 8.54 -13.01 1.88
C TYR A 431 8.66 -13.52 0.42
N ASN A 432 7.86 -14.52 0.03
CA ASN A 432 7.90 -15.08 -1.34
C ASN A 432 7.41 -14.07 -2.38
N LEU A 433 6.40 -13.25 -2.05
CA LEU A 433 5.96 -12.16 -2.91
C LEU A 433 7.07 -11.14 -3.18
N THR A 434 7.80 -10.76 -2.13
CA THR A 434 8.90 -9.79 -2.24
C THR A 434 10.04 -10.40 -3.05
N ARG A 435 10.39 -11.67 -2.85
CA ARG A 435 11.38 -12.36 -3.71
C ARG A 435 10.96 -12.43 -5.17
N ALA A 436 9.69 -12.71 -5.46
CA ALA A 436 9.17 -12.71 -6.82
C ALA A 436 9.24 -11.31 -7.45
N LEU A 437 8.90 -10.27 -6.67
CA LEU A 437 9.03 -8.87 -7.08
C LEU A 437 10.48 -8.53 -7.45
N LEU A 438 11.43 -8.90 -6.59
CA LEU A 438 12.85 -8.62 -6.83
C LEU A 438 13.41 -9.36 -8.04
N GLY A 439 12.89 -10.56 -8.36
CA GLY A 439 13.26 -11.27 -9.58
C GLY A 439 12.66 -10.68 -10.86
N ALA A 440 11.61 -9.86 -10.74
CA ALA A 440 10.93 -9.22 -11.87
C ALA A 440 11.41 -7.79 -12.15
N LEU A 441 11.93 -7.10 -11.13
CA LEU A 441 12.58 -5.77 -11.24
C LEU A 441 14.01 -5.89 -11.76
#